data_AF-A0A4Q5P8F8-F1
#
_entry.id   AF-A0A4Q5P8F8-F1
#
_cell.length_a   1.000
_cell.length_b   1.000
_cell.length_c   1.000
_cell.angle_alpha   90.00
_cell.angle_beta   90.00
_cell.angle_gamma   90.00
#
_symmetry.space_group_name_H-M   'P 1'
#
loop_
_entity.id
_entity.type
_entity.pdbx_description
1 polymer ?
#
loop_
_entity_poly.entity_id
_entity_poly.type
_entity_poly.pdbx_seq_one_letter_code
_entity_poly.pdbx_strand_id
1 'polypeptide(L)'
;VASMQLRRGLQDERLLCSGPGRLCAALGITGTHDGAPLDCPPFELLARSSVPEMVVGVRIGITKGVELPWRFGLKGSRYFSKPFAKM
;
A
#
# COMPACT_ATOMS: atom_id res chain seq x y z
N VAL A 1 -8.21 8.84 -9.30
CA VAL A 1 -8.86 7.50 -9.28
C VAL A 1 -9.11 6.97 -10.68
N ALA A 2 -9.73 7.72 -11.60
CA ALA A 2 -10.02 7.26 -12.97
C ALA A 2 -8.80 6.64 -13.71
N SER A 3 -7.63 7.27 -13.67
CA SER A 3 -6.41 6.70 -14.29
C SER A 3 -5.99 5.36 -13.67
N MET A 4 -6.21 5.18 -12.36
CA MET A 4 -5.94 3.91 -11.68
C MET A 4 -6.93 2.84 -12.13
N GLN A 5 -8.22 3.17 -12.23
CA GLN A 5 -9.26 2.26 -12.73
C GLN A 5 -8.97 1.81 -14.16
N LEU A 6 -8.55 2.75 -15.03
CA LEU A 6 -8.12 2.46 -16.39
C LEU A 6 -6.94 1.48 -16.43
N ARG A 7 -5.85 1.77 -15.69
CA ARG A 7 -4.69 0.86 -15.62
C ARG A 7 -5.03 -0.50 -15.02
N ARG A 8 -5.98 -0.56 -14.09
CA ARG A 8 -6.37 -1.79 -13.38
C ARG A 8 -7.48 -2.58 -14.08
N GLY A 9 -8.14 -2.01 -15.08
CA GLY A 9 -9.28 -2.63 -15.77
C GLY A 9 -10.46 -2.95 -14.86
N LEU A 10 -10.63 -2.22 -13.75
CA LEU A 10 -11.70 -2.47 -12.78
C LEU A 10 -12.19 -1.17 -12.13
N GLN A 11 -13.43 -1.20 -11.66
CA GLN A 11 -14.08 -0.03 -11.05
C GLN A 11 -14.10 -0.04 -9.52
N ASP A 12 -13.99 -1.23 -8.89
CA ASP A 12 -13.98 -1.33 -7.42
C ASP A 12 -12.75 -0.65 -6.82
N GLU A 13 -12.95 0.55 -6.28
CA GLU A 13 -11.91 1.35 -5.66
C GLU A 13 -11.16 0.62 -4.55
N ARG A 14 -11.84 -0.29 -3.83
CA ARG A 14 -11.21 -1.04 -2.74
C ARG A 14 -10.09 -1.93 -3.27
N LEU A 15 -10.16 -2.37 -4.53
CA LEU A 15 -9.19 -3.29 -5.14
C LEU A 15 -8.08 -2.58 -5.92
N LEU A 16 -8.15 -1.26 -6.06
CA LEU A 16 -7.16 -0.48 -6.81
C LEU A 16 -5.79 -0.50 -6.13
N CYS A 17 -5.73 -0.31 -4.82
CA CYS A 17 -4.45 -0.20 -4.09
C CYS A 17 -4.32 -1.20 -2.93
N SER A 18 -5.17 -2.24 -2.87
CA SER A 18 -5.18 -3.23 -1.78
C SER A 18 -4.07 -4.28 -1.88
N GLY A 19 -2.83 -3.85 -1.99
CA GLY A 19 -1.65 -4.72 -2.02
C GLY A 19 -0.49 -4.09 -2.81
N PRO A 20 0.74 -4.57 -2.59
CA PRO A 20 1.94 -3.95 -3.16
C PRO A 20 1.92 -3.93 -4.69
N GLY A 21 1.76 -5.09 -5.34
CA GLY A 21 1.68 -5.15 -6.80
C GLY A 21 0.45 -4.44 -7.38
N ARG A 22 -0.67 -4.44 -6.64
CA ARG A 22 -1.91 -3.75 -7.02
C ARG A 22 -1.72 -2.23 -7.04
N LEU A 23 -1.08 -1.69 -6.00
CA LEU A 23 -0.70 -0.29 -5.90
C LEU A 23 0.23 0.12 -7.05
N CYS A 24 1.28 -0.68 -7.32
CA CYS A 24 2.19 -0.40 -8.43
C CYS A 24 1.45 -0.32 -9.77
N ALA A 25 0.61 -1.31 -10.09
CA ALA A 25 -0.18 -1.30 -11.32
C ALA A 25 -1.15 -0.11 -11.40
N ALA A 26 -1.81 0.26 -10.29
CA ALA A 26 -2.72 1.39 -10.25
C ALA A 26 -2.00 2.73 -10.48
N LEU A 27 -0.80 2.88 -9.92
CA LEU A 27 0.00 4.10 -10.03
C LEU A 27 0.88 4.15 -11.28
N GLY A 28 1.04 3.03 -12.01
CA GLY A 28 1.95 2.94 -13.14
C GLY A 28 3.41 2.77 -12.74
N ILE A 29 3.68 2.26 -11.54
CA ILE A 29 5.02 1.98 -11.06
C ILE A 29 5.51 0.66 -11.66
N THR A 30 6.66 0.73 -12.30
CA THR A 30 7.35 -0.38 -12.97
C THR A 30 8.81 -0.43 -12.53
N GLY A 31 9.56 -1.44 -12.98
CA GLY A 31 11.00 -1.54 -12.70
C GLY A 31 11.85 -0.38 -13.20
N THR A 32 11.34 0.47 -14.10
CA THR A 32 12.07 1.68 -14.55
C THR A 32 12.21 2.75 -13.48
N HIS A 33 11.47 2.61 -12.37
CA HIS A 33 11.53 3.54 -11.23
C HIS A 33 12.48 3.05 -10.13
N ASP A 34 13.14 1.89 -10.32
CA ASP A 34 14.10 1.40 -9.35
C ASP A 34 15.28 2.38 -9.20
N GLY A 35 15.66 2.66 -7.95
CA GLY A 35 16.69 3.65 -7.62
C GLY A 35 16.29 5.13 -7.79
N ALA A 36 15.06 5.44 -8.22
CA ALA A 36 14.61 6.82 -8.35
C ALA A 36 14.40 7.50 -6.99
N PRO A 37 14.68 8.82 -6.85
CA PRO A 37 14.43 9.55 -5.62
C PRO A 37 12.92 9.72 -5.37
N LEU A 38 12.49 9.66 -4.12
CA LEU A 38 11.08 9.85 -3.75
C LEU A 38 10.67 11.31 -3.52
N ASP A 39 11.65 12.21 -3.46
CA ASP A 39 11.51 13.65 -3.20
C ASP A 39 11.64 14.52 -4.46
N CYS A 40 11.66 13.89 -5.64
CA CYS A 40 11.65 14.58 -6.93
C CYS A 40 10.67 13.92 -7.92
N PRO A 41 10.29 14.63 -9.00
CA PRO A 41 9.49 14.05 -10.08
C PRO A 41 10.09 12.72 -10.59
N PRO A 42 9.26 11.72 -10.91
CA PRO A 42 7.79 11.78 -10.99
C PRO A 42 7.07 11.56 -9.66
N PHE A 43 7.79 11.48 -8.54
CA PHE A 43 7.23 11.26 -7.21
C PHE A 43 7.00 12.56 -6.45
N GLU A 44 6.01 12.51 -5.56
CA GLU A 44 5.77 13.53 -4.55
C GLU A 44 5.31 12.80 -3.28
N LEU A 45 5.99 13.07 -2.16
CA LEU A 45 5.64 12.53 -0.85
C LEU A 45 5.08 13.64 0.03
N LEU A 46 3.76 13.61 0.23
CA LEU A 46 3.07 14.61 1.05
C LEU A 46 3.04 14.19 2.52
N ALA A 47 3.31 15.15 3.41
CA ALA A 47 3.19 14.93 4.84
C ALA A 47 1.72 14.66 5.24
N ARG A 48 1.54 13.78 6.23
CA ARG A 48 0.21 13.54 6.83
C ARG A 48 -0.30 14.82 7.52
N SER A 49 -1.61 15.04 7.49
CA SER A 49 -2.26 16.17 8.18
C SER A 49 -2.57 15.90 9.65
N SER A 50 -2.59 14.64 10.10
CA SER A 50 -2.87 14.24 11.47
C SER A 50 -2.16 12.94 11.86
N VAL A 51 -2.10 12.66 13.16
CA VAL A 51 -1.56 11.39 13.68
C VAL A 51 -2.65 10.31 13.61
N PRO A 52 -2.48 9.24 12.82
CA PRO A 52 -3.47 8.18 12.71
C PRO A 52 -3.39 7.21 13.89
N GLU A 53 -4.52 6.58 14.22
CA GLU A 53 -4.52 5.39 15.07
C GLU A 53 -4.03 4.18 14.27
N MET A 54 -3.00 3.51 14.79
CA MET A 54 -2.30 2.44 14.09
C MET A 54 -2.64 1.07 14.66
N VAL A 55 -2.73 0.08 13.78
CA VAL A 55 -2.67 -1.35 14.12
C VAL A 55 -1.32 -1.91 13.71
N VAL A 56 -0.81 -2.84 14.52
CA VAL A 56 0.47 -3.51 14.30
C VAL A 56 0.24 -5.00 14.23
N GLY A 57 0.95 -5.69 13.35
CA GLY A 57 0.88 -7.14 13.23
C GLY A 57 2.06 -7.70 12.46
N VAL A 58 1.95 -8.96 12.07
CA VAL A 58 2.99 -9.68 11.34
C VAL A 58 2.93 -9.41 9.83
N ARG A 59 4.09 -9.47 9.17
CA ARG A 59 4.22 -9.30 7.72
C ARG A 59 3.58 -10.49 6.97
N ILE A 60 3.18 -10.25 5.73
CA ILE A 60 2.53 -11.26 4.87
C ILE A 60 3.54 -11.80 3.87
N GLY A 61 3.51 -13.11 3.60
CA GLY A 61 4.21 -13.69 2.44
C GLY A 61 5.72 -13.85 2.64
N ILE A 62 6.18 -13.91 3.89
CA ILE A 62 7.58 -14.15 4.26
C ILE A 62 7.70 -15.45 5.05
N THR A 63 8.88 -16.06 5.04
CA THR A 63 9.18 -17.32 5.76
C THR A 63 10.15 -17.13 6.93
N LYS A 64 10.76 -15.95 7.07
CA LYS A 64 11.73 -15.62 8.12
C LYS A 64 11.29 -14.38 8.89
N GLY A 65 11.44 -14.39 10.22
CA GLY A 65 10.96 -13.30 11.08
C GLY A 65 9.46 -13.07 10.93
N VAL A 66 8.72 -14.18 10.90
CA VAL A 66 7.27 -14.25 10.66
C VAL A 66 6.47 -13.79 11.88
N GLU A 67 7.07 -13.88 13.05
CA GLU A 67 6.57 -13.47 14.35
C GLU A 67 6.76 -11.98 14.63
N LEU A 68 7.65 -11.31 13.89
CA LEU A 68 8.02 -9.93 14.14
C LEU A 68 6.86 -8.97 13.76
N PRO A 69 6.49 -8.03 14.63
CA PRO A 69 5.36 -7.12 14.44
C PRO A 69 5.70 -5.94 13.53
N TRP A 70 6.24 -6.22 12.34
CA TRP A 70 6.73 -5.22 11.39
C TRP A 70 5.78 -4.95 10.23
N ARG A 71 4.49 -5.06 10.50
CA ARG A 71 3.43 -4.65 9.59
C ARG A 71 2.57 -3.62 10.29
N PHE A 72 2.40 -2.47 9.65
CA PHE A 72 1.69 -1.32 10.20
C PHE A 72 0.50 -0.98 9.31
N GLY A 73 -0.60 -0.53 9.91
CA GLY A 73 -1.79 -0.13 9.16
C GLY A 73 -2.65 0.88 9.91
N LEU A 74 -3.44 1.65 9.16
CA LEU A 74 -4.49 2.52 9.71
C LEU A 74 -5.65 1.70 10.30
N LYS A 75 -5.97 1.89 11.58
CA LYS A 75 -7.09 1.20 12.23
C LYS A 75 -8.41 1.46 11.49
N GLY A 76 -9.21 0.40 11.31
CA GLY A 76 -10.51 0.48 10.63
C GLY A 76 -10.45 0.59 9.11
N SER A 77 -9.27 0.68 8.50
CA SER A 77 -9.16 0.76 7.03
C SER A 77 -9.63 -0.53 6.35
N ARG A 78 -10.49 -0.36 5.34
CA ARG A 78 -11.00 -1.44 4.49
C ARG A 78 -10.11 -1.74 3.27
N TYR A 79 -8.98 -1.04 3.13
CA TYR A 79 -8.14 -1.05 1.92
C TYR A 79 -6.91 -1.96 2.03
N PHE A 80 -6.80 -2.77 3.09
CA PHE A 80 -5.69 -3.71 3.23
C PHE A 80 -5.82 -4.92 2.28
N SER A 81 -4.68 -5.45 1.83
CA SER A 81 -4.61 -6.68 1.05
C SER A 81 -5.05 -7.92 1.84
N LYS A 82 -4.62 -8.01 3.11
CA LYS A 82 -5.16 -8.94 4.11
C LYS A 82 -5.61 -8.15 5.32
N PRO A 83 -6.69 -8.53 6.01
CA PRO A 83 -7.00 -7.97 7.32
C PRO A 83 -5.83 -8.13 8.31
N PHE A 84 -5.77 -7.26 9.31
CA PHE A 84 -5.00 -7.56 10.51
C PHE A 84 -5.78 -8.59 11.32
N ALA A 85 -5.08 -9.50 11.99
CA ALA A 85 -5.74 -10.40 12.94
C ALA A 85 -6.47 -9.56 13.99
N LYS A 86 -7.69 -9.96 14.34
CA LYS A 86 -8.35 -9.38 15.51
C LYS A 86 -7.49 -9.72 16.73
N MET A 87 -7.15 -8.71 17.53
CA MET A 87 -6.66 -8.96 18.89
C MET A 87 -7.77 -9.64 19.70
#